data_AF-A0A7W7VR33-F1
#
_entry.id   AF-A0A7W7VR33-F1
#
_cell.length_a   1.000
_cell.length_b   1.000
_cell.length_c   1.000
_cell.angle_alpha   90.00
_cell.angle_beta   90.00
_cell.angle_gamma   90.00
#
_symmetry.space_group_name_H-M   'P 1'
#
loop_
_entity.id
_entity.type
_entity.pdbx_description
1 polymer ?
#
loop_
_entity_poly.entity_id
_entity_poly.type
_entity_poly.pdbx_seq_one_letter_code
_entity_poly.pdbx_strand_id
1 'polypeptide(L)'
;MNGDSTGDRALPEVIRDNMWSLLSDRYRTNRRAAHTPTEDEYLHDRPFWPAFTFEEVRHAVEDGVDRILVTFHDTDVPEDTLGFRIDLDTAMAEWSRRVGGRDPHKHPEMFAAELIWFMVCFIGVADLDGEPGTPEAPHWINNGSEIFGKLKNNPNMDTFESHH
;
A
#
# COMPACT_ATOMS: atom_id res chain seq x y z
N MET A 1 5.15 20.71 35.11
CA MET A 1 5.66 19.44 34.55
C MET A 1 4.62 18.99 33.55
N ASN A 2 4.84 19.28 32.27
CA ASN A 2 3.90 18.91 31.20
C ASN A 2 4.21 17.47 30.81
N GLY A 3 3.27 16.58 31.13
CA GLY A 3 3.29 15.19 30.70
C GLY A 3 3.07 15.14 29.19
N ASP A 4 4.09 14.64 28.49
CA ASP A 4 4.05 14.32 27.08
C ASP A 4 3.03 13.19 26.86
N SER A 5 1.89 13.53 26.27
CA SER A 5 0.82 12.59 25.89
C SER A 5 0.90 12.26 24.40
N THR A 6 2.11 12.00 23.91
CA THR A 6 2.33 11.19 22.71
C THR A 6 2.01 9.74 23.06
N GLY A 7 0.71 9.46 23.18
CA GLY A 7 0.15 8.18 23.56
C GLY A 7 0.59 7.06 22.60
N ASP A 8 0.83 5.90 23.20
CA ASP A 8 1.21 4.64 22.56
C ASP A 8 0.23 4.30 21.42
N ARG A 9 0.57 4.69 20.19
CA ARG A 9 -0.26 4.40 19.01
C ARG A 9 -0.01 2.94 18.61
N ALA A 10 -1.09 2.20 18.33
CA ALA A 10 -0.98 0.84 17.86
C ALA A 10 -0.15 0.78 16.55
N LEU A 11 0.74 -0.22 16.45
CA LEU A 11 1.65 -0.37 15.30
C LEU A 11 0.93 -0.34 13.93
N PRO A 12 -0.24 -0.99 13.72
CA PRO A 12 -0.96 -0.92 12.45
C PRO A 12 -1.28 0.51 12.00
N GLU A 13 -1.70 1.38 12.92
CA GLU A 13 -1.98 2.79 12.65
C GLU A 13 -0.71 3.57 12.29
N VAL A 14 0.40 3.26 12.95
CA VAL A 14 1.70 3.89 12.65
C VAL A 14 2.18 3.50 11.25
N ILE A 15 2.05 2.22 10.87
CA ILE A 15 2.41 1.74 9.53
C ILE A 15 1.51 2.41 8.48
N ARG A 16 0.19 2.43 8.72
CA ARG A 16 -0.79 3.11 7.86
C ARG A 16 -0.43 4.58 7.63
N ASP A 17 -0.14 5.32 8.70
CA ASP A 17 0.17 6.75 8.63
C ASP A 17 1.48 7.01 7.87
N ASN A 18 2.51 6.16 8.08
CA ASN A 18 3.75 6.24 7.31
C ASN A 18 3.50 6.00 5.81
N MET A 19 2.71 4.99 5.46
CA MET A 19 2.38 4.71 4.07
C MET A 19 1.58 5.85 3.42
N TRP A 20 0.54 6.34 4.11
CA TRP A 20 -0.24 7.49 3.66
C TRP A 20 0.66 8.69 3.42
N SER A 21 1.52 9.04 4.38
CA SER A 21 2.43 10.18 4.24
C SER A 21 3.35 10.05 3.02
N LEU A 22 3.95 8.88 2.79
CA LEU A 22 4.84 8.64 1.67
C LEU A 22 4.12 8.69 0.31
N LEU A 23 2.93 8.08 0.23
CA LEU A 23 2.15 8.02 -1.00
C LEU A 23 1.53 9.38 -1.34
N SER A 24 0.89 10.05 -0.37
CA SER A 24 0.28 11.36 -0.60
C SER A 24 1.30 12.45 -0.93
N ASP A 25 2.49 12.43 -0.32
CA ASP A 25 3.56 13.40 -0.66
C ASP A 25 4.07 13.19 -2.09
N ARG A 26 4.28 11.93 -2.49
CA ARG A 26 4.79 11.58 -3.80
C ARG A 26 3.78 11.82 -4.93
N TYR A 27 2.53 11.43 -4.70
CA TYR A 27 1.48 11.40 -5.73
C TYR A 27 0.53 12.59 -5.66
N ARG A 28 0.70 13.47 -4.67
CA ARG A 28 -0.09 14.69 -4.43
C ARG A 28 -1.58 14.44 -4.28
N THR A 29 -1.91 13.25 -3.81
CA THR A 29 -3.28 12.86 -3.53
C THR A 29 -3.84 13.76 -2.45
N ASN A 30 -4.66 14.71 -2.88
CA ASN A 30 -5.40 15.55 -1.95
C ASN A 30 -6.28 14.63 -1.11
N ARG A 31 -6.27 14.82 0.20
CA ARG A 31 -7.13 14.14 1.17
C ARG A 31 -8.58 14.30 0.70
N ARG A 32 -9.11 13.33 -0.05
CA ARG A 32 -10.39 13.44 -0.75
C ARG A 32 -11.47 13.66 0.31
N ALA A 33 -12.16 14.79 0.21
CA ALA A 33 -13.34 15.05 1.03
C ALA A 33 -14.37 13.94 0.77
N ALA A 34 -15.39 13.81 1.62
CA ALA A 34 -16.41 12.75 1.51
C ALA A 34 -17.32 12.87 0.27
N HIS A 35 -16.93 13.64 -0.75
CA HIS A 35 -17.63 13.78 -2.03
C HIS A 35 -16.81 13.15 -3.15
N THR A 36 -17.49 12.69 -4.19
CA THR A 36 -16.87 12.29 -5.45
C THR A 36 -15.94 13.42 -5.94
N PRO A 37 -14.68 13.15 -6.26
CA PRO A 37 -13.78 14.19 -6.73
C PRO A 37 -14.25 14.74 -8.08
N THR A 38 -13.97 16.02 -8.30
CA THR A 38 -14.27 16.72 -9.56
C THR A 38 -13.15 16.51 -10.57
N GLU A 39 -13.45 16.63 -11.87
CA GLU A 39 -12.48 16.48 -12.98
C GLU A 39 -11.23 17.38 -12.81
N ASP A 40 -11.40 18.59 -12.27
CA ASP A 40 -10.32 19.53 -11.96
C ASP A 40 -9.40 19.06 -10.82
N GLU A 41 -9.92 18.30 -9.85
CA GLU A 41 -9.13 17.72 -8.76
C GLU A 41 -8.24 16.57 -9.27
N TYR A 42 -8.71 15.80 -10.25
CA TYR A 42 -7.93 14.73 -10.89
C TYR A 42 -6.78 15.25 -11.77
N LEU A 43 -6.95 16.42 -12.41
CA LEU A 43 -5.95 17.01 -13.31
C LEU A 43 -4.61 17.41 -12.65
N HIS A 44 -4.55 17.45 -11.32
CA HIS A 44 -3.35 17.80 -10.56
C HIS A 44 -2.68 16.63 -9.86
N ASP A 45 -3.30 15.45 -9.86
CA ASP A 45 -2.75 14.24 -9.28
C ASP A 45 -1.60 13.72 -10.16
N ARG A 46 -0.54 13.21 -9.52
CA ARG A 46 0.53 12.52 -10.25
C ARG A 46 0.17 11.05 -10.38
N PRO A 47 0.42 10.42 -11.54
CA PRO A 47 0.15 9.00 -11.72
C PRO A 47 0.96 8.20 -10.69
N PHE A 48 0.26 7.33 -9.97
CA PHE A 48 0.80 6.35 -9.03
C PHE A 48 1.61 5.27 -9.76
N TRP A 49 1.06 4.84 -10.91
CA TRP A 49 1.66 4.02 -11.95
C TRP A 49 1.16 4.58 -13.29
N PRO A 50 1.77 4.33 -14.46
CA PRO A 50 1.45 5.07 -15.69
C PRO A 50 -0.03 5.20 -16.08
N ALA A 51 -0.89 4.27 -15.65
CA ALA A 51 -2.34 4.28 -15.88
C ALA A 51 -3.19 4.33 -14.59
N PHE A 52 -2.57 4.49 -13.41
CA PHE A 52 -3.28 4.45 -12.15
C PHE A 52 -3.04 5.69 -11.30
N THR A 53 -4.08 6.13 -10.60
CA THR A 53 -4.05 7.23 -9.64
C THR A 53 -4.32 6.68 -8.24
N PHE A 54 -3.42 6.96 -7.30
CA PHE A 54 -3.57 6.51 -5.91
C PHE A 54 -4.76 7.20 -5.24
N GLU A 55 -5.42 6.52 -4.30
CA GLU A 55 -6.61 7.04 -3.64
C GLU A 55 -6.47 7.08 -2.12
N GLU A 56 -6.33 5.92 -1.47
CA GLU A 56 -6.31 5.85 0.00
C GLU A 56 -5.38 4.76 0.55
N VAL A 57 -4.85 4.99 1.76
CA VAL A 57 -4.42 3.93 2.67
C VAL A 57 -5.31 3.92 3.91
N ARG A 58 -5.97 2.79 4.18
CA ARG A 58 -6.84 2.57 5.34
C ARG A 58 -6.33 1.40 6.18
N HIS A 59 -6.46 1.51 7.49
CA HIS A 59 -6.35 0.37 8.40
C HIS A 59 -7.74 -0.19 8.68
N ALA A 60 -7.88 -1.51 8.66
CA ALA A 60 -9.13 -2.21 8.98
C ALA A 60 -8.84 -3.52 9.72
N VAL A 61 -9.70 -3.87 10.68
CA VAL A 61 -9.72 -5.20 11.29
C VAL A 61 -10.83 -6.00 10.63
N GLU A 62 -10.48 -7.04 9.88
CA GLU A 62 -11.42 -7.86 9.12
C GLU A 62 -11.23 -9.33 9.51
N ASP A 63 -12.30 -9.97 9.97
CA ASP A 63 -12.26 -11.34 10.51
C ASP A 63 -11.23 -11.53 11.64
N GLY A 64 -10.97 -10.47 12.42
CA GLY A 64 -9.99 -10.45 13.50
C GLY A 64 -8.54 -10.30 13.06
N VAL A 65 -8.29 -9.99 11.78
CA VAL A 65 -6.95 -9.76 11.21
C VAL A 65 -6.76 -8.28 10.92
N ASP A 66 -5.66 -7.70 11.42
CA ASP A 66 -5.25 -6.33 11.07
C ASP A 66 -4.77 -6.27 9.62
N ARG A 67 -5.39 -5.38 8.84
CA ARG A 67 -5.14 -5.22 7.41
C ARG A 67 -4.87 -3.77 7.04
N ILE A 68 -3.89 -3.59 6.16
CA ILE A 68 -3.72 -2.34 5.42
C ILE A 68 -4.38 -2.49 4.05
N LEU A 69 -5.33 -1.62 3.78
CA LEU A 69 -6.03 -1.52 2.51
C LEU A 69 -5.45 -0.34 1.76
N VAL A 70 -4.96 -0.59 0.55
CA VAL A 70 -4.49 0.48 -0.34
C VAL A 70 -5.32 0.44 -1.60
N THR A 71 -5.97 1.55 -1.94
CA THR A 71 -6.81 1.66 -3.12
C THR A 71 -6.24 2.68 -4.12
N PHE A 72 -6.53 2.43 -5.39
CA PHE A 72 -6.19 3.26 -6.53
C PHE A 72 -7.17 2.95 -7.68
N HIS A 73 -7.33 3.86 -8.61
CA HIS A 73 -8.23 3.71 -9.75
C HIS A 73 -7.48 3.90 -11.06
N ASP A 74 -8.06 3.40 -12.15
CA ASP A 74 -7.62 3.77 -13.49
C ASP A 74 -7.72 5.29 -13.67
N THR A 75 -6.68 5.92 -14.21
CA THR A 75 -6.65 7.36 -14.41
C THR A 75 -7.74 7.83 -15.38
N ASP A 76 -8.07 7.02 -16.39
CA ASP A 76 -9.06 7.33 -17.41
C ASP A 76 -10.48 6.87 -17.00
N VAL A 77 -10.60 5.96 -16.02
CA VAL A 77 -11.87 5.41 -15.52
C VAL A 77 -11.91 5.42 -13.98
N PRO A 78 -12.18 6.57 -13.34
CA PRO A 78 -12.08 6.73 -11.88
C PRO A 78 -13.09 5.91 -11.07
N GLU A 79 -14.18 5.45 -11.68
CA GLU A 79 -15.15 4.54 -11.07
C GLU A 79 -14.61 3.12 -10.86
N ASP A 80 -13.59 2.73 -11.63
CA ASP A 80 -12.96 1.41 -11.56
C ASP A 80 -11.85 1.43 -10.50
N THR A 81 -12.18 0.93 -9.31
CA THR A 81 -11.28 0.91 -8.16
C THR A 81 -10.61 -0.46 -8.01
N LEU A 82 -9.29 -0.44 -7.90
CA LEU A 82 -8.45 -1.58 -7.57
C LEU A 82 -7.78 -1.37 -6.20
N GLY A 83 -7.22 -2.43 -5.64
CA GLY A 83 -6.43 -2.27 -4.43
C GLY A 83 -5.65 -3.49 -3.97
N PHE A 84 -4.86 -3.25 -2.93
CA PHE A 84 -4.16 -4.27 -2.15
C PHE A 84 -4.82 -4.42 -0.79
N ARG A 85 -5.09 -5.67 -0.39
CA ARG A 85 -5.65 -6.02 0.92
C ARG A 85 -4.60 -6.78 1.73
N ILE A 86 -3.81 -6.06 2.51
CA ILE A 86 -2.54 -6.56 3.06
C ILE A 86 -2.73 -7.06 4.48
N ASP A 87 -2.57 -8.37 4.68
CA ASP A 87 -2.45 -8.99 6.02
C ASP A 87 -1.15 -8.54 6.69
N LEU A 88 -1.24 -7.75 7.76
CA LEU A 88 -0.08 -7.12 8.38
C LEU A 88 0.83 -8.13 9.07
N ASP A 89 0.28 -9.07 9.82
CA ASP A 89 1.07 -10.07 10.55
C ASP A 89 1.90 -10.93 9.58
N THR A 90 1.28 -11.36 8.49
CA THR A 90 1.96 -12.13 7.44
C THR A 90 3.04 -11.30 6.77
N ALA A 91 2.74 -10.05 6.39
CA ALA A 91 3.69 -9.15 5.75
C ALA A 91 4.90 -8.86 6.66
N MET A 92 4.66 -8.60 7.94
CA MET A 92 5.69 -8.35 8.95
C MET A 92 6.60 -9.57 9.15
N ALA A 93 6.02 -10.77 9.25
CA ALA A 93 6.79 -12.01 9.39
C ALA A 93 7.69 -12.26 8.18
N GLU A 94 7.16 -12.14 6.96
CA GLU A 94 7.92 -12.34 5.73
C GLU A 94 9.01 -11.27 5.53
N TRP A 95 8.70 -10.01 5.82
CA TRP A 95 9.68 -8.93 5.78
C TRP A 95 10.82 -9.19 6.76
N SER A 96 10.50 -9.49 8.03
CA SER A 96 11.50 -9.77 9.07
C SER A 96 12.41 -10.92 8.67
N ARG A 97 11.84 -11.99 8.07
CA ARG A 97 12.60 -13.12 7.53
C ARG A 97 13.53 -12.69 6.39
N ARG A 98 13.08 -11.82 5.49
CA ARG A 98 13.84 -11.33 4.32
C ARG A 98 15.01 -10.44 4.72
N VAL A 99 14.81 -9.48 5.63
CA VAL A 99 15.83 -8.47 5.99
C VAL A 99 16.75 -8.90 7.14
N GLY A 100 16.75 -10.19 7.50
CA GLY A 100 17.67 -10.75 8.49
C GLY A 100 17.29 -10.48 9.95
N GLY A 101 16.00 -10.47 10.28
CA GLY A 101 15.51 -10.38 11.67
C GLY A 101 15.32 -8.96 12.21
N ARG A 102 15.23 -7.95 11.33
CA ARG A 102 14.74 -6.62 11.77
C ARG A 102 13.26 -6.73 12.14
N ASP A 103 12.87 -5.91 13.09
CA ASP A 103 11.54 -5.92 13.70
C ASP A 103 10.74 -4.69 13.24
N PRO A 104 9.57 -4.87 12.57
CA PRO A 104 8.68 -3.78 12.20
C PRO A 104 8.27 -2.88 13.37
N HIS A 105 8.25 -3.40 14.60
CA HIS A 105 7.96 -2.59 15.79
C HIS A 105 9.05 -1.56 16.09
N LYS A 106 10.29 -1.82 15.65
CA LYS A 106 11.43 -0.92 15.83
C LYS A 106 11.66 0.00 14.65
N HIS A 107 11.21 -0.39 13.45
CA HIS A 107 11.43 0.31 12.20
C HIS A 107 10.16 0.35 11.31
N PRO A 108 9.03 0.88 11.83
CA PRO A 108 7.76 0.88 11.09
C PRO A 108 7.81 1.70 9.80
N GLU A 109 8.61 2.76 9.76
CA GLU A 109 8.83 3.61 8.59
C GLU A 109 9.53 2.87 7.45
N MET A 110 10.53 2.04 7.78
CA MET A 110 11.26 1.23 6.80
C MET A 110 10.37 0.12 6.25
N PHE A 111 9.63 -0.55 7.14
CA PHE A 111 8.66 -1.56 6.76
C PHE A 111 7.60 -0.97 5.80
N ALA A 112 7.02 0.18 6.13
CA ALA A 112 6.04 0.88 5.28
C ALA A 112 6.61 1.23 3.89
N ALA A 113 7.84 1.77 3.84
CA ALA A 113 8.49 2.14 2.59
C ALA A 113 8.76 0.92 1.69
N GLU A 114 9.25 -0.19 2.26
CA GLU A 114 9.46 -1.42 1.52
C GLU A 114 8.14 -2.01 1.04
N LEU A 115 7.11 -2.02 1.88
CA LEU A 115 5.78 -2.51 1.53
C LEU A 115 5.20 -1.77 0.32
N ILE A 116 5.31 -0.44 0.27
CA ILE A 116 4.95 0.37 -0.91
C ILE A 116 5.75 -0.07 -2.14
N TRP A 117 7.06 -0.23 -2.01
CA TRP A 117 7.92 -0.61 -3.12
C TRP A 117 7.51 -1.97 -3.70
N PHE A 118 7.28 -2.97 -2.85
CA PHE A 118 6.84 -4.30 -3.28
C PHE A 118 5.46 -4.27 -3.95
N MET A 119 4.52 -3.47 -3.45
CA MET A 119 3.22 -3.29 -4.10
C MET A 119 3.38 -2.74 -5.52
N VAL A 120 4.17 -1.68 -5.69
CA VAL A 120 4.41 -1.05 -7.00
C VAL A 120 5.06 -2.04 -7.98
N CYS A 121 6.04 -2.82 -7.53
CA CYS A 121 6.63 -3.88 -8.34
C CYS A 121 5.63 -4.96 -8.73
N PHE A 122 4.67 -5.29 -7.85
CA PHE A 122 3.63 -6.26 -8.13
C PHE A 122 2.66 -5.77 -9.22
N ILE A 123 2.25 -4.50 -9.20
CA ILE A 123 1.41 -3.90 -10.27
C ILE A 123 2.05 -4.10 -11.64
N GLY A 124 3.37 -3.89 -11.75
CA GLY A 124 4.09 -4.01 -13.01
C GLY A 124 4.15 -5.43 -13.60
N VAL A 125 3.80 -6.46 -12.84
CA VAL A 125 3.84 -7.87 -13.29
C VAL A 125 2.53 -8.63 -13.10
N ALA A 126 1.54 -8.00 -12.47
CA ALA A 126 0.22 -8.59 -12.29
C ALA A 126 -0.56 -8.52 -13.60
N ASP A 127 -1.22 -9.62 -13.94
CA ASP A 127 -2.28 -9.61 -14.95
C ASP A 127 -3.53 -9.04 -14.29
N LEU A 128 -3.95 -7.84 -14.71
CA LEU A 128 -5.05 -7.09 -14.11
C LEU A 128 -6.36 -7.26 -14.91
N ASP A 129 -6.46 -8.26 -15.79
CA ASP A 129 -7.61 -8.56 -16.66
C ASP A 129 -8.89 -9.05 -15.90
N GLY A 130 -9.07 -8.65 -14.64
CA GLY A 130 -10.26 -8.93 -13.83
C GLY A 130 -11.38 -7.90 -14.00
N GLU A 131 -12.61 -8.26 -13.61
CA GLU A 131 -13.70 -7.28 -13.53
C GLU A 131 -13.33 -6.17 -12.51
N PRO A 132 -13.34 -4.89 -12.91
CA PRO A 132 -13.02 -3.78 -12.01
C PRO A 132 -14.04 -3.69 -10.87
N GLY A 133 -13.57 -3.21 -9.72
CA GLY A 133 -14.41 -3.02 -8.52
C GLY A 133 -14.93 -1.59 -8.42
N THR A 134 -15.78 -1.33 -7.43
CA THR A 134 -16.23 0.03 -7.09
C THR A 134 -15.47 0.55 -5.87
N PRO A 135 -15.53 1.85 -5.53
CA PRO A 135 -14.92 2.36 -4.31
C PRO A 135 -15.37 1.64 -3.03
N GLU A 136 -16.63 1.19 -2.97
CA GLU A 136 -17.19 0.43 -1.84
C GLU A 136 -16.80 -1.05 -1.85
N ALA A 137 -16.46 -1.58 -3.03
CA ALA A 137 -16.04 -2.96 -3.23
C ALA A 137 -14.88 -3.03 -4.24
N PRO A 138 -13.66 -2.60 -3.87
CA PRO A 138 -12.52 -2.56 -4.79
C PRO A 138 -12.17 -3.95 -5.30
N HIS A 139 -11.64 -4.02 -6.52
CA HIS A 139 -11.02 -5.23 -7.03
C HIS A 139 -9.70 -5.45 -6.30
N TRP A 140 -9.68 -6.39 -5.35
CA TRP A 140 -8.48 -6.70 -4.59
C TRP A 140 -7.54 -7.59 -5.39
N ILE A 141 -6.43 -7.00 -5.85
CA ILE A 141 -5.42 -7.64 -6.70
C ILE A 141 -4.67 -8.75 -5.94
N ASN A 142 -4.61 -8.68 -4.61
CA ASN A 142 -4.14 -9.77 -3.76
C ASN A 142 -4.63 -9.65 -2.29
N ASN A 143 -4.39 -10.71 -1.51
CA ASN A 143 -4.58 -10.78 -0.06
C ASN A 143 -3.31 -10.43 0.76
N GLY A 144 -2.30 -9.82 0.12
CA GLY A 144 -1.04 -9.38 0.76
C GLY A 144 0.05 -10.43 0.93
N SER A 145 -0.27 -11.72 1.09
CA SER A 145 0.76 -12.77 1.34
C SER A 145 1.73 -12.96 0.17
N GLU A 146 1.31 -12.53 -1.01
CA GLU A 146 2.05 -12.66 -2.26
C GLU A 146 3.06 -11.54 -2.49
N ILE A 147 2.91 -10.41 -1.80
CA ILE A 147 3.73 -9.19 -1.95
C ILE A 147 5.21 -9.51 -1.68
N PHE A 148 5.49 -10.32 -0.66
CA PHE A 148 6.86 -10.77 -0.36
C PHE A 148 7.14 -12.20 -0.84
N GLY A 149 6.10 -13.04 -0.97
CA GLY A 149 6.23 -14.46 -1.30
C GLY A 149 6.40 -14.77 -2.79
N LYS A 150 5.65 -14.10 -3.69
CA LYS A 150 5.69 -14.39 -5.14
C LYS A 150 6.89 -13.77 -5.85
N LEU A 151 7.47 -12.69 -5.32
CA LEU A 151 8.65 -12.05 -5.90
C LEU A 151 9.95 -12.85 -5.74
N LYS A 152 9.93 -14.01 -5.07
CA LYS A 152 11.08 -14.91 -4.97
C LYS A 152 11.40 -15.66 -6.28
N ASN A 153 10.44 -15.76 -7.20
CA ASN A 153 10.59 -16.48 -8.47
C ASN A 153 10.39 -15.58 -9.70
N ASN A 154 10.39 -14.25 -9.51
CA ASN A 154 10.27 -13.32 -10.62
C ASN A 154 11.67 -13.05 -11.21
N PRO A 155 11.95 -13.42 -12.47
CA PRO A 155 13.27 -13.25 -13.08
C PRO A 155 13.72 -11.78 -13.19
N ASN A 156 12.80 -10.82 -13.04
CA ASN A 156 13.14 -9.39 -12.97
C ASN A 156 13.71 -8.96 -11.60
N MET A 157 13.73 -9.84 -10.59
CA MET A 157 14.31 -9.61 -9.26
C MET A 157 15.73 -10.18 -9.10
N ASP A 158 16.13 -11.15 -9.93
CA ASP A 158 17.47 -11.78 -9.91
C ASP A 158 18.59 -10.78 -10.21
N THR A 159 18.29 -9.70 -10.94
CA THR A 159 19.23 -8.63 -11.26
C THR A 159 19.70 -7.84 -10.03
N PHE A 160 19.05 -7.97 -8.87
CA PHE A 160 19.33 -7.12 -7.69
C PHE A 160 19.91 -7.84 -6.47
N GLU A 161 19.87 -9.17 -6.38
CA GLU A 161 20.66 -9.92 -5.37
C GLU A 161 22.18 -9.84 -5.64
N SER A 162 22.59 -9.22 -6.75
CA SER A 162 23.98 -9.14 -7.22
C SER A 162 24.77 -7.91 -6.73
N HIS A 163 24.19 -7.05 -5.89
CA HIS A 163 24.88 -5.87 -5.36
C HIS A 163 24.97 -5.94 -3.82
N HIS A 164 25.85 -6.81 -3.34
CA HIS A 164 26.41 -6.78 -1.99
C HIS A 164 27.73 -5.99 -1.97
#